data_AF-A0AAD0U5E4-F1
#
_entry.id   AF-A0AAD0U5E4-F1
#
_cell.length_a   1.000
_cell.length_b   1.000
_cell.length_c   1.000
_cell.angle_alpha   90.00
_cell.angle_beta   90.00
_cell.angle_gamma   90.00
#
_symmetry.space_group_name_H-M   'P 1'
#
loop_
_entity.id
_entity.type
_entity.pdbx_description
1 polymer ?
#
loop_
_entity_poly.entity_id
_entity_poly.type
_entity_poly.pdbx_seq_one_letter_code
_entity_poly.pdbx_strand_id
1 'polypeptide(L)'
;MRSRDSLLTDNDLLQKISDPALRVLLGHIIAEKDRLRGEVKLLRANANVIVDRRVLPGHINVTPKGEVVQMTSSIGLSDTEKQALRQAISIEFLNQEGWSEGANDEILNSRRRKLFDIGFINAIKKTLDS
;
A
#
# COMPACT_ATOMS: atom_id res chain seq x y z
N MET A 1 50.96 -11.80 16.34
CA MET A 1 50.85 -10.60 15.48
C MET A 1 50.93 -11.09 14.02
N ARG A 2 49.78 -11.40 13.39
CA ARG A 2 49.78 -11.90 12.01
C ARG A 2 49.90 -10.71 11.06
N SER A 3 51.04 -10.60 10.38
CA SER A 3 51.24 -9.64 9.30
C SER A 3 50.12 -9.83 8.29
N ARG A 4 49.32 -8.77 8.07
CA ARG A 4 48.50 -8.67 6.87
C ARG A 4 49.51 -8.62 5.72
N ASP A 5 49.57 -9.67 4.90
CA ASP A 5 50.20 -9.58 3.60
C ASP A 5 49.71 -8.29 2.95
N SER A 6 50.61 -7.38 2.60
CA SER A 6 50.22 -6.17 1.90
C SER A 6 49.71 -6.63 0.54
N LEU A 7 48.39 -6.79 0.43
CA LEU A 7 47.73 -7.09 -0.83
C LEU A 7 48.20 -6.01 -1.81
N LEU A 8 48.95 -6.42 -2.83
CA LEU A 8 49.39 -5.50 -3.88
C LEU A 8 48.16 -4.76 -4.36
N THR A 9 48.26 -3.44 -4.41
CA THR A 9 47.17 -2.64 -4.94
C THR A 9 47.03 -2.94 -6.44
N ASP A 10 45.83 -2.74 -6.99
CA ASP A 10 45.58 -2.94 -8.42
C ASP A 10 46.59 -2.14 -9.29
N ASN A 11 47.09 -1.01 -8.78
CA ASN A 11 48.15 -0.22 -9.42
C ASN A 11 49.52 -0.94 -9.38
N ASP A 12 49.90 -1.53 -8.25
CA ASP A 12 51.14 -2.30 -8.12
C ASP A 12 51.18 -3.51 -9.07
N LEU A 13 50.02 -4.11 -9.36
CA LEU A 13 49.89 -5.20 -10.33
C LEU A 13 50.05 -4.70 -11.78
N LEU A 14 49.49 -3.53 -12.10
CA LEU A 14 49.64 -2.92 -13.42
C LEU A 14 51.11 -2.51 -13.71
N GLN A 15 51.84 -2.03 -12.71
CA GLN A 15 53.26 -1.65 -12.86
C GLN A 15 54.18 -2.85 -13.16
N LYS A 16 53.77 -4.08 -12.81
CA LYS A 16 54.53 -5.30 -13.11
C LYS A 16 54.39 -5.78 -14.55
N ILE A 17 53.41 -5.28 -15.30
CA ILE A 17 53.20 -5.66 -16.70
C ILE A 17 54.16 -4.86 -17.57
N SER A 18 55.11 -5.52 -18.22
CA SER A 18 56.12 -4.86 -19.06
C SER A 18 55.53 -4.24 -20.34
N ASP A 19 54.54 -4.91 -20.95
CA ASP A 19 53.86 -4.46 -22.17
C ASP A 19 52.87 -3.32 -21.88
N PRO A 20 53.06 -2.11 -22.45
CA PRO A 20 52.16 -0.98 -22.27
C PRO A 20 50.73 -1.24 -22.76
N ALA A 21 50.54 -1.98 -23.85
CA ALA A 21 49.21 -2.24 -24.41
C ALA A 21 48.39 -3.12 -23.48
N LEU A 22 49.00 -4.21 -22.99
CA LEU A 22 48.37 -5.10 -22.00
C LEU A 22 48.09 -4.39 -20.68
N ARG A 23 48.98 -3.48 -20.26
CA ARG A 23 48.78 -2.67 -19.05
C ARG A 23 47.54 -1.78 -19.17
N VAL A 24 47.36 -1.11 -20.31
CA VAL A 24 46.17 -0.25 -20.54
C VAL A 24 44.89 -1.08 -20.57
N LEU A 25 44.90 -2.22 -21.27
CA LEU A 25 43.74 -3.11 -21.34
C LEU A 25 43.33 -3.64 -19.97
N LEU A 26 44.28 -4.11 -19.17
CA LEU A 26 43.98 -4.58 -17.82
C LEU A 26 43.50 -3.44 -16.91
N GLY A 27 44.08 -2.24 -17.04
CA GLY A 27 43.62 -1.06 -16.32
C GLY A 27 42.15 -0.73 -16.64
N HIS A 28 41.76 -0.86 -17.90
CA HIS A 28 40.36 -0.68 -18.32
C HIS A 28 39.43 -1.76 -17.72
N ILE A 29 39.85 -3.02 -17.73
CA ILE A 29 39.09 -4.13 -17.14
C ILE A 29 38.91 -3.94 -15.62
N ILE A 30 39.96 -3.49 -14.92
CA ILE A 30 39.90 -3.20 -13.48
C ILE A 30 38.89 -2.09 -13.19
N ALA A 31 38.93 -1.00 -13.97
CA ALA A 31 37.99 0.11 -13.84
C ALA A 31 36.53 -0.34 -14.05
N GLU A 32 36.27 -1.15 -15.08
CA GLU A 32 34.91 -1.66 -15.36
C GLU A 32 34.43 -2.63 -14.27
N LYS A 33 35.32 -3.52 -13.80
CA LYS A 33 35.05 -4.41 -12.66
C LYS A 33 34.66 -3.61 -11.42
N ASP A 34 35.37 -2.53 -11.10
CA ASP A 34 35.06 -1.69 -9.94
C ASP A 34 33.76 -0.90 -10.11
N ARG A 35 33.49 -0.41 -11.33
CA ARG A 35 32.21 0.22 -11.70
C ARG A 35 31.03 -0.73 -11.44
N LEU A 36 31.10 -1.95 -11.98
CA LEU A 36 30.06 -2.97 -11.83
C LEU A 36 29.89 -3.40 -10.37
N ARG A 37 30.98 -3.56 -9.61
CA ARG A 37 30.90 -3.85 -8.17
C ARG A 37 30.23 -2.73 -7.39
N GLY A 38 30.48 -1.47 -7.76
CA GLY A 38 29.81 -0.29 -7.23
C GLY A 38 28.30 -0.33 -7.47
N GLU A 39 27.89 -0.56 -8.73
CA GLU A 39 26.47 -0.68 -9.11
C GLU A 39 25.77 -1.81 -8.35
N VAL A 40 26.38 -3.01 -8.28
CA VAL A 40 25.81 -4.14 -7.53
C VAL A 40 25.69 -3.82 -6.04
N LYS A 41 26.67 -3.12 -5.44
CA LYS A 41 26.61 -2.70 -4.04
C LYS A 41 25.46 -1.71 -3.81
N LEU A 42 25.28 -0.74 -4.70
CA LEU A 42 24.16 0.21 -4.65
C LEU A 42 22.81 -0.49 -4.81
N LEU A 43 22.69 -1.39 -5.79
CA LEU A 43 21.46 -2.16 -6.03
C LEU A 43 21.13 -3.02 -4.81
N ARG A 44 22.11 -3.71 -4.21
CA ARG A 44 21.90 -4.49 -2.99
C ARG A 44 21.48 -3.63 -1.80
N ALA A 45 22.05 -2.44 -1.66
CA ALA A 45 21.67 -1.50 -0.61
C ALA A 45 20.22 -1.01 -0.77
N ASN A 46 19.79 -0.75 -2.01
CA ASN A 46 18.43 -0.31 -2.32
C ASN A 46 17.40 -1.46 -2.38
N ALA A 47 17.83 -2.70 -2.63
CA ALA A 47 16.93 -3.85 -2.72
C ALA A 47 16.39 -4.31 -1.36
N ASN A 48 17.12 -4.05 -0.27
CA ASN A 48 16.75 -4.55 1.05
C ASN A 48 16.05 -3.49 1.92
N VAL A 49 15.26 -2.61 1.30
CA VAL A 49 14.42 -1.65 2.03
C VAL A 49 13.15 -2.37 2.48
N ILE A 50 13.21 -2.98 3.67
CA ILE A 50 12.03 -3.51 4.35
C ILE A 50 11.26 -2.31 4.92
N VAL A 51 10.28 -1.82 4.16
CA VAL A 51 9.33 -0.82 4.66
C VAL A 51 8.26 -1.57 5.46
N ASP A 52 8.21 -1.40 6.78
CA ASP A 52 7.06 -1.86 7.57
C ASP A 52 5.84 -1.01 7.16
N ARG A 53 4.93 -1.60 6.38
CA ARG A 53 3.73 -0.94 5.83
C ARG A 53 2.51 -1.15 6.70
N ARG A 54 2.67 -1.51 7.97
CA ARG A 54 1.53 -1.55 8.89
C ARG A 54 0.91 -0.16 8.97
N VAL A 55 -0.29 -0.05 8.40
CA VAL A 55 -1.12 1.14 8.49
C VAL A 55 -1.63 1.19 9.91
N LEU A 56 -0.95 1.95 10.77
CA LEU A 56 -1.49 2.29 12.07
C LEU A 56 -2.77 3.09 11.83
N PRO A 57 -3.90 2.75 12.49
CA PRO A 57 -5.11 3.55 12.40
C PRO A 57 -4.76 4.98 12.87
N GLY A 58 -4.73 5.93 11.94
CA GLY A 58 -4.53 7.36 12.22
C GLY A 58 -3.36 8.08 11.55
N HIS A 59 -2.49 7.42 10.75
CA HIS A 59 -1.37 8.13 10.09
C HIS A 59 -1.67 8.58 8.66
N ILE A 60 -1.70 9.91 8.48
CA ILE A 60 -1.94 10.65 7.23
C ILE A 60 -0.68 10.55 6.34
N ASN A 61 -0.84 10.08 5.09
CA ASN A 61 0.25 10.12 4.11
C ASN A 61 0.38 11.54 3.54
N VAL A 62 1.47 12.22 3.89
CA VAL A 62 1.82 13.54 3.34
C VAL A 62 2.55 13.35 2.00
N THR A 63 2.04 13.95 0.93
CA THR A 63 2.73 13.97 -0.39
C THR A 63 3.89 14.99 -0.38
N PRO A 64 4.88 14.90 -1.30
CA PRO A 64 6.09 15.74 -1.27
C PRO A 64 5.84 17.24 -1.52
N LYS A 65 4.59 17.62 -1.82
CA LYS A 65 4.17 19.01 -2.08
C LYS A 65 3.29 19.60 -0.98
N GLY A 66 3.23 18.97 0.20
CA GLY A 66 2.50 19.54 1.35
C GLY A 66 0.98 19.60 1.18
N GLU A 67 0.43 19.15 0.04
CA GLU A 67 -1.00 18.91 -0.11
C GLU A 67 -1.33 17.55 0.49
N VAL A 68 -2.01 17.63 1.63
CA VAL A 68 -2.70 16.52 2.28
C VAL A 68 -3.83 16.09 1.36
N VAL A 69 -3.55 15.22 0.40
CA VAL A 69 -4.61 14.50 -0.30
C VAL A 69 -5.07 13.42 0.65
N GLN A 70 -6.01 13.80 1.52
CA GLN A 70 -6.87 12.88 2.23
C GLN A 70 -7.72 12.15 1.18
N MET A 71 -7.16 11.16 0.49
CA MET A 71 -7.96 10.09 -0.09
C MET A 71 -8.35 9.17 1.06
N THR A 72 -9.16 9.69 1.98
CA THR A 72 -10.18 8.84 2.54
C THR A 72 -11.05 8.46 1.35
N SER A 73 -11.20 7.17 1.09
CA SER A 73 -12.41 6.67 0.43
C SER A 73 -13.61 6.86 1.36
N SER A 74 -13.77 8.08 1.90
CA SER A 74 -14.95 8.59 2.55
C SER A 74 -15.37 9.78 1.69
N ILE A 75 -15.84 9.48 0.48
CA ILE A 75 -17.00 10.21 0.01
C ILE A 75 -18.06 9.82 1.05
N GLY A 76 -18.17 10.63 2.11
CA GLY A 76 -19.24 10.47 3.07
C GLY A 76 -20.55 10.49 2.30
N LEU A 77 -21.52 9.69 2.75
CA LEU A 77 -22.86 9.70 2.16
C LEU A 77 -23.33 11.16 2.05
N SER A 78 -23.70 11.58 0.83
CA SER A 78 -24.37 12.86 0.62
C SER A 78 -25.67 12.90 1.42
N ASP A 79 -26.17 14.10 1.71
CA ASP A 79 -27.42 14.25 2.46
C ASP A 79 -28.58 13.54 1.76
N THR A 80 -28.56 13.49 0.42
CA THR A 80 -29.54 12.75 -0.37
C THR A 80 -29.42 11.24 -0.17
N GLU A 81 -28.20 10.69 -0.15
CA GLU A 81 -27.98 9.25 0.10
C GLU A 81 -28.36 8.88 1.53
N LYS A 82 -28.00 9.70 2.52
CA LYS A 82 -28.43 9.51 3.92
C LYS A 82 -29.95 9.53 4.03
N GLN A 83 -30.62 10.45 3.34
CA GLN A 83 -32.06 10.54 3.35
C GLN A 83 -32.72 9.32 2.69
N ALA A 84 -32.19 8.85 1.57
CA ALA A 84 -32.67 7.64 0.90
C ALA A 84 -32.56 6.40 1.79
N LEU A 85 -31.43 6.25 2.49
CA LEU A 85 -31.22 5.16 3.45
C LEU A 85 -32.18 5.26 4.66
N ARG A 86 -32.42 6.46 5.18
CA ARG A 86 -33.41 6.69 6.26
C ARG A 86 -34.83 6.32 5.81
N GLN A 87 -35.20 6.65 4.58
CA GLN A 87 -36.50 6.27 4.01
C GLN A 87 -36.61 4.76 3.78
N ALA A 88 -35.54 4.10 3.36
CA ALA A 88 -35.54 2.65 3.11
C ALA A 88 -35.84 1.80 4.36
N ILE A 89 -35.57 2.34 5.56
CA ILE A 89 -35.87 1.69 6.85
C ILE A 89 -37.04 2.34 7.61
N SER A 90 -37.71 3.33 7.02
CA SER A 90 -38.84 4.02 7.66
C SER A 90 -40.06 3.10 7.73
N ILE A 91 -40.65 3.00 8.92
CA ILE A 91 -41.84 2.19 9.17
C ILE A 91 -43.00 2.65 8.28
N GLU A 92 -43.12 3.95 8.05
CA GLU A 92 -44.13 4.54 7.18
C GLU A 92 -43.98 4.06 5.74
N PHE A 93 -42.76 4.06 5.21
CA PHE A 93 -42.45 3.57 3.85
C PHE A 93 -42.69 2.07 3.73
N LEU A 94 -42.22 1.28 4.71
CA LEU A 94 -42.47 -0.16 4.73
C LEU A 94 -43.96 -0.47 4.73
N ASN A 95 -44.76 0.22 5.55
CA ASN A 95 -46.20 0.01 5.60
C ASN A 95 -46.92 0.40 4.29
N GLN A 96 -46.47 1.47 3.61
CA GLN A 96 -47.02 1.88 2.31
C GLN A 96 -46.80 0.81 1.24
N GLU A 97 -45.62 0.19 1.23
CA GLU A 97 -45.26 -0.88 0.29
C GLU A 97 -45.78 -2.27 0.73
N GLY A 98 -46.47 -2.35 1.87
CA GLY A 98 -46.97 -3.61 2.44
C GLY A 98 -45.85 -4.53 2.95
N TRP A 99 -44.73 -3.94 3.34
CA TRP A 99 -43.58 -4.60 3.95
C TRP A 99 -43.59 -4.42 5.46
N SER A 100 -42.93 -5.34 6.17
CA SER A 100 -42.83 -5.32 7.63
C SER A 100 -41.44 -5.71 8.08
N GLU A 101 -40.98 -5.13 9.18
CA GLU A 101 -39.77 -5.55 9.89
C GLU A 101 -39.97 -6.93 10.53
N GLY A 102 -39.00 -7.82 10.32
CA GLY A 102 -38.93 -9.14 10.93
C GLY A 102 -38.17 -9.13 12.26
N ALA A 103 -38.02 -10.30 12.89
CA ALA A 103 -37.52 -10.40 14.26
C ALA A 103 -36.01 -10.15 14.38
N ASN A 104 -35.25 -10.30 13.30
CA ASN A 104 -33.79 -10.15 13.27
C ASN A 104 -33.36 -9.05 12.28
N ASP A 105 -34.08 -7.93 12.25
CA ASP A 105 -33.78 -6.79 11.38
C ASP A 105 -33.87 -7.12 9.86
N GLU A 106 -34.56 -8.21 9.49
CA GLU A 106 -34.93 -8.51 8.11
C GLU A 106 -36.18 -7.72 7.66
N ILE A 107 -36.39 -7.59 6.35
CA ILE A 107 -37.63 -7.02 5.80
C ILE A 107 -38.42 -8.12 5.10
N LEU A 108 -39.69 -8.22 5.47
CA LEU A 108 -40.64 -9.20 4.96
C LEU A 108 -41.71 -8.51 4.10
N ASN A 109 -42.18 -9.19 3.06
CA ASN A 109 -43.36 -8.77 2.28
C ASN A 109 -44.66 -9.17 3.03
N SER A 110 -45.81 -8.63 2.61
CA SER A 110 -47.19 -9.02 2.99
C SER A 110 -47.44 -10.53 3.09
N ARG A 111 -46.75 -11.35 2.27
CA ARG A 111 -46.82 -12.82 2.29
C ARG A 111 -45.82 -13.49 3.25
N ARG A 112 -45.20 -12.74 4.17
CA ARG A 112 -44.11 -13.17 5.06
C ARG A 112 -42.89 -13.77 4.35
N ARG A 113 -42.67 -13.41 3.09
CA ARG A 113 -41.45 -13.78 2.36
C ARG A 113 -40.37 -12.74 2.61
N LYS A 114 -39.14 -13.21 2.84
CA LYS A 114 -37.97 -12.37 3.05
C LYS A 114 -37.61 -11.63 1.76
N LEU A 115 -37.60 -10.29 1.83
CA LEU A 115 -37.14 -9.39 0.76
C LEU A 115 -35.67 -9.01 0.99
N PHE A 116 -35.32 -8.67 2.22
CA PHE A 116 -33.96 -8.34 2.64
C PHE A 116 -33.51 -9.27 3.75
N ASP A 117 -32.21 -9.59 3.77
CA ASP A 117 -31.63 -10.52 4.72
C ASP A 117 -31.57 -9.98 6.15
N ILE A 118 -31.36 -10.91 7.09
CA ILE A 118 -31.14 -10.65 8.51
C ILE A 118 -30.04 -9.60 8.67
N GLY A 119 -30.30 -8.59 9.50
CA GLY A 119 -29.36 -7.50 9.77
C GLY A 119 -29.38 -6.34 8.76
N PHE A 120 -30.27 -6.32 7.77
CA PHE A 120 -30.38 -5.22 6.81
C PHE A 120 -30.64 -3.87 7.49
N ILE A 121 -31.63 -3.81 8.38
CA ILE A 121 -32.00 -2.56 9.07
C ILE A 121 -30.85 -2.10 9.98
N ASN A 122 -30.21 -3.02 10.69
CA ASN A 122 -29.09 -2.73 11.59
C ASN A 122 -27.84 -2.27 10.83
N ALA A 123 -27.55 -2.86 9.66
CA ALA A 123 -26.46 -2.42 8.79
C ALA A 123 -26.68 -0.97 8.34
N ILE A 124 -27.90 -0.61 7.91
CA ILE A 124 -28.23 0.76 7.52
C ILE A 124 -28.09 1.73 8.70
N LYS A 125 -28.62 1.38 9.88
CA LYS A 125 -28.47 2.18 11.11
C LYS A 125 -26.99 2.47 11.41
N LYS A 126 -26.15 1.43 11.39
CA LYS A 126 -24.70 1.59 11.59
C LYS A 126 -24.04 2.51 10.56
N THR A 127 -24.44 2.42 9.29
CA THR A 127 -23.88 3.30 8.23
C THR A 127 -24.34 4.76 8.36
N LEU A 128 -25.48 5.03 8.99
CA LEU A 128 -25.99 6.37 9.23
C LEU A 128 -25.43 7.01 10.52
N ASP A 129 -25.08 6.18 11.50
CA ASP A 129 -24.54 6.59 12.81
C ASP A 129 -23.00 6.67 12.83
N SER A 130 -22.33 6.24 11.75
CA SER A 130 -20.85 6.30 11.58
C SER A 130 -20.33 7.66 11.15
#